data_AF-A0A134AA74-F1
#
_entry.id   AF-A0A134AA74-F1
#
_cell.length_a   1.000
_cell.length_b   1.000
_cell.length_c   1.000
_cell.angle_alpha   90.00
_cell.angle_beta   90.00
_cell.angle_gamma   90.00
#
_symmetry.space_group_name_H-M   'P 1'
#
loop_
_entity.id
_entity.type
_entity.pdbx_description
1 polymer ?
#
loop_
_entity_poly.entity_id
_entity_poly.type
_entity_poly.pdbx_seq_one_letter_code
_entity_poly.pdbx_strand_id
1 'polypeptide(L)' 'MTQQDFAKEIKVAFSTVNRWEGGKAKPNLNAMKNIKEFYLKHNVCYSDVEEVWIDFEVERK' A
#
# COMPACT_ATOMS: atom_id res chain seq x y z
N MET A 1 -2.52 -8.84 -11.62
CA MET A 1 -1.29 -8.12 -11.25
C MET A 1 -0.59 -8.91 -10.16
N THR A 2 0.71 -9.18 -10.27
CA THR A 2 1.47 -9.83 -9.19
C THR A 2 1.92 -8.79 -8.14
N GLN A 3 2.26 -9.21 -6.92
CA GLN A 3 2.87 -8.34 -5.91
C GLN A 3 4.16 -7.65 -6.41
N GLN A 4 4.96 -8.35 -7.23
CA GLN A 4 6.18 -7.78 -7.81
C GLN A 4 5.85 -6.67 -8.81
N ASP A 5 4.82 -6.86 -9.64
CA ASP A 5 4.36 -5.83 -10.58
C ASP A 5 3.80 -4.62 -9.83
N PHE A 6 2.99 -4.86 -8.79
CA PHE A 6 2.46 -3.79 -7.96
C PHE A 6 3.57 -2.98 -7.29
N ALA A 7 4.54 -3.66 -6.66
CA ALA A 7 5.68 -3.02 -6.01
C ALA A 7 6.48 -2.13 -6.98
N LYS A 8 6.71 -2.60 -8.21
CA LYS A 8 7.36 -1.80 -9.26
C LYS A 8 6.54 -0.57 -9.62
N GLU A 9 5.23 -0.72 -9.81
CA GLU A 9 4.33 0.37 -10.21
C GLU A 9 4.28 1.48 -9.14
N ILE A 10 4.24 1.12 -7.85
CA ILE A 10 4.27 2.09 -6.74
C ILE A 10 5.68 2.46 -6.26
N LYS A 11 6.73 2.02 -6.99
CA LYS A 11 8.14 2.34 -6.75
C LYS A 11 8.66 1.94 -5.36
N VAL A 12 8.27 0.77 -4.88
CA VAL A 12 8.78 0.16 -3.64
C VAL A 12 9.38 -1.21 -3.92
N ALA A 13 10.17 -1.74 -2.97
CA ALA A 13 10.64 -3.11 -3.05
C ALA A 13 9.49 -4.10 -2.81
N PHE A 14 9.54 -5.25 -3.49
CA PHE A 14 8.58 -6.35 -3.25
C PHE A 14 8.48 -6.75 -1.78
N SER A 15 9.62 -6.80 -1.07
CA SER A 15 9.67 -7.12 0.36
C SER A 15 8.89 -6.10 1.22
N THR A 16 8.76 -4.86 0.77
CA THR A 16 7.97 -3.83 1.45
C THR A 16 6.48 -4.15 1.39
N VAL A 17 5.96 -4.54 0.21
CA VAL A 17 4.56 -4.96 0.04
C VAL A 17 4.26 -6.19 0.88
N ASN A 18 5.16 -7.19 0.87
CA ASN A 18 5.02 -8.39 1.69
C ASN A 18 4.94 -8.09 3.20
N ARG A 19 5.63 -7.05 3.68
CA ARG A 19 5.52 -6.61 5.08
C ARG A 19 4.20 -5.90 5.39
N TRP A 20 3.62 -5.18 4.43
CA TRP A 20 2.31 -4.55 4.60
C TRP A 20 1.20 -5.59 4.69
N GLU A 21 1.18 -6.54 3.77
CA GLU A 21 0.21 -7.63 3.77
C GLU A 21 0.36 -8.54 5.00
N GLY A 22 1.59 -8.71 5.50
CA GLY A 22 1.85 -9.42 6.75
C GLY A 22 1.59 -8.62 8.03
N GLY A 23 1.03 -7.40 7.94
CA GLY A 23 0.74 -6.53 9.10
C GLY A 23 1.99 -6.03 9.85
N LYS A 24 3.19 -6.28 9.32
CA LYS A 24 4.49 -5.97 9.96
C LYS A 24 4.92 -4.52 9.76
N ALA A 25 4.24 -3.78 8.89
CA ALA A 25 4.46 -2.37 8.60
C ALA A 25 3.23 -1.77 7.92
N LYS A 26 3.14 -0.44 7.91
CA LYS A 26 2.23 0.29 7.02
C LYS A 26 2.99 1.07 5.94
N PRO A 27 2.33 1.39 4.81
CA PRO A 27 2.91 2.32 3.85
C PRO A 27 3.18 3.69 4.49
N ASN A 28 4.27 4.34 4.06
CA ASN A 28 4.54 5.73 4.43
C ASN A 28 3.83 6.71 3.48
N LEU A 29 3.90 8.02 3.76
CA LEU A 29 3.25 9.05 2.95
C LEU A 29 3.62 8.97 1.45
N ASN A 30 4.89 8.73 1.14
CA ASN A 30 5.36 8.66 -0.24
C ASN A 30 4.81 7.41 -0.95
N ALA A 31 4.82 6.27 -0.27
CA ALA A 31 4.22 5.05 -0.77
C ALA A 31 2.70 5.21 -0.99
N MET A 32 1.98 5.84 -0.06
CA MET A 32 0.54 6.09 -0.22
C MET A 32 0.21 7.01 -1.38
N LYS A 33 1.03 8.03 -1.64
CA LYS A 33 0.87 8.87 -2.84
C LYS A 33 0.95 8.03 -4.12
N ASN A 34 1.96 7.16 -4.22
CA ASN A 34 2.12 6.28 -5.38
C ASN A 34 0.98 5.25 -5.47
N ILE A 35 0.48 4.73 -4.34
CA ILE A 35 -0.68 3.84 -4.29
C ILE A 35 -1.93 4.59 -4.79
N LYS A 36 -2.16 5.83 -4.34
CA LYS A 36 -3.29 6.65 -4.79
C LYS A 36 -3.24 6.89 -6.30
N GLU A 37 -2.07 7.25 -6.83
CA GLU A 37 -1.86 7.42 -8.28
C GLU A 37 -2.15 6.13 -9.06
N PHE A 38 -1.71 4.97 -8.52
CA PHE A 38 -2.00 3.67 -9.09
C PHE A 38 -3.51 3.40 -9.16
N TYR A 39 -4.24 3.59 -8.06
CA TYR A 39 -5.69 3.36 -8.02
C TYR A 39 -6.45 4.29 -8.99
N LEU A 40 -6.06 5.57 -9.05
CA LEU A 40 -6.64 6.54 -10.00
C LEU A 40 -6.42 6.12 -11.46
N LYS A 41 -5.22 5.63 -11.81
CA LYS A 41 -4.91 5.13 -13.16
C LYS A 41 -5.77 3.92 -13.55
N HIS A 42 -6.16 3.11 -12.58
CA HIS A 42 -6.96 1.92 -12.79
C HIS A 42 -8.48 2.14 -12.59
N ASN A 43 -8.93 3.38 -12.32
CA ASN A 43 -10.32 3.71 -11.97
C ASN A 43 -10.87 2.88 -10.80
N VAL A 44 -10.01 2.57 -9.83
CA VAL A 44 -10.41 1.83 -8.62
C VAL A 44 -10.59 2.83 -7.47
N CYS A 45 -11.64 2.63 -6.65
CA CYS A 45 -11.90 3.48 -5.50
C CYS A 45 -10.79 3.34 -4.44
N TYR A 46 -10.25 4.46 -3.99
CA TYR A 46 -9.16 4.54 -3.01
C TYR A 46 -9.66 4.81 -1.57
N SER A 47 -10.95 5.14 -1.39
CA SER A 47 -11.54 5.51 -0.09
C SER A 47 -11.27 4.47 0.99
N ASP A 48 -11.52 3.21 0.69
CA ASP A 48 -11.46 2.12 1.67
C ASP A 48 -10.01 1.88 2.12
N VAL A 49 -9.05 2.08 1.21
CA VAL A 49 -7.62 1.95 1.49
C VAL A 49 -7.12 3.13 2.35
N GLU A 50 -7.64 4.34 2.09
CA GLU A 50 -7.30 5.53 2.87
C GLU A 50 -7.79 5.43 4.31
N GLU A 51 -9.02 4.98 4.52
CA GLU A 51 -9.61 4.76 5.84
C GLU A 51 -8.79 3.76 6.66
N VAL A 52 -8.50 2.58 6.08
CA VAL A 52 -7.72 1.53 6.75
C VAL A 52 -6.28 1.99 7.07
N TRP A 53 -5.69 2.83 6.22
CA TRP A 53 -4.34 3.32 6.45
C TRP A 53 -4.26 4.38 7.57
N ILE A 54 -5.29 5.22 7.69
CA ILE A 54 -5.41 6.19 8.79
C ILE A 54 -5.61 5.47 10.11
N ASP A 55 -6.48 4.46 10.13
CA ASP A 55 -6.84 3.69 11.33
C ASP A 55 -5.83 2.58 11.68
N PHE A 56 -4.74 2.45 10.92
CA PHE A 56 -3.77 1.38 11.14
C PHE A 56 -3.04 1.53 12.49
N GLU A 57 -3.40 0.68 13.44
CA GLU A 57 -2.63 0.36 14.64
C GLU A 57 -1.70 -0.83 14.36
N VAL A 58 -0.40 -0.66 14.64
CA VAL A 58 0.56 -1.79 14.56
C VAL A 58 0.16 -2.80 15.65
N GLU A 59 -0.14 -4.04 15.28
CA GLU A 59 -0.23 -5.15 16.25
C GLU A 59 1.06 -5.20 17.07
N ARG A 60 1.01 -4.71 18.30
CA ARG A 60 2.08 -4.92 19.26
C ARG A 60 1.93 -6.33 19.81
N LYS A 61 2.75 -7.25 19.32
CA LYS A 61 2.98 -8.52 19.99
C LYS A 61 3.76 -8.32 21.29
#